data_AF-A0A7X9GSD8-F1
#
_entry.id   AF-A0A7X9GSD8-F1
#
_cell.length_a   1.000
_cell.length_b   1.000
_cell.length_c   1.000
_cell.angle_alpha   90.00
_cell.angle_beta   90.00
_cell.angle_gamma   90.00
#
_symmetry.space_group_name_H-M   'P 1'
#
loop_
_entity.id
_entity.type
_entity.pdbx_description
1 polymer ?
#
loop_
_entity_poly.entity_id
_entity_poly.type
_entity_poly.pdbx_seq_one_letter_code
_entity_poly.pdbx_strand_id
1 'polypeptide(L)'
;AMFALWNEFDGSLIKVEDVHLSIKKIAGVRVPILEEVDFKIQPYSHFNKPSWYLDGIFLLQELAHTAINKEFIDLKLNLLEKARKKTTQKVNLFEKVQIPGYEEAILKIKRYLEDEENLSKSSQKILKARKVKQKEDIL
;
A
#
# COMPACT_ATOMS: atom_id res chain seq x y z
N ALA A 1 21.66 -28.63 32.11
CA ALA A 1 20.73 -29.70 32.54
C ALA A 1 19.41 -29.69 31.76
N MET A 2 18.76 -28.54 31.56
CA MET A 2 17.45 -28.45 30.87
C MET A 2 17.46 -28.87 29.38
N PHE A 3 18.59 -28.71 28.68
CA PHE A 3 18.74 -29.04 27.25
C PHE A 3 18.61 -30.55 26.93
N ALA A 4 18.94 -31.43 27.88
CA ALA A 4 18.89 -32.89 27.67
C ALA A 4 17.44 -33.43 27.66
N LEU A 5 16.52 -32.76 28.36
CA LEU A 5 15.12 -33.17 28.50
C LEU A 5 14.31 -32.95 27.21
N TRP A 6 14.65 -31.91 26.44
CA TRP A 6 13.97 -31.60 25.17
C TRP A 6 14.21 -32.64 24.06
N ASN A 7 15.34 -33.36 24.11
CA ASN A 7 15.60 -34.44 23.15
C ASN A 7 14.69 -35.66 23.34
N GLU A 8 14.12 -35.84 24.54
CA GLU A 8 13.17 -36.92 24.85
C GLU A 8 11.71 -36.50 24.59
N PHE A 9 11.47 -35.22 24.28
CA PHE A 9 10.15 -34.69 24.02
C PHE A 9 9.72 -35.00 22.58
N ASP A 10 8.62 -35.71 22.44
CA ASP A 10 8.09 -36.05 21.12
C ASP A 10 7.30 -34.86 20.55
N GLY A 11 7.96 -34.06 19.72
CA GLY A 11 7.35 -32.90 19.05
C GLY A 11 6.20 -33.26 18.09
N SER A 12 6.01 -34.55 17.74
CA SER A 12 4.90 -34.98 16.89
C SER A 12 3.53 -35.00 17.60
N LEU A 13 3.55 -34.84 18.92
CA LEU A 13 2.36 -34.82 19.76
C LEU A 13 1.47 -33.61 19.56
N ILE A 14 2.01 -32.50 19.07
CA ILE A 14 1.24 -31.27 18.84
C ILE A 14 1.17 -31.04 17.34
N LYS A 15 -0.04 -30.99 16.83
CA LYS A 15 -0.30 -30.62 15.43
C LYS A 15 -1.24 -29.43 15.39
N VAL A 16 -0.93 -28.47 14.52
CA VAL A 16 -1.87 -27.40 14.18
C VAL A 16 -2.99 -28.03 13.36
N GLU A 17 -4.21 -27.97 13.85
CA GLU A 17 -5.41 -28.52 13.19
C GLU A 17 -6.03 -27.48 12.28
N ASP A 18 -6.24 -26.26 12.79
CA ASP A 18 -6.75 -25.14 12.01
C ASP A 18 -6.20 -23.80 12.51
N VAL A 19 -6.25 -22.79 11.65
CA VAL A 19 -5.82 -21.42 11.96
C VAL A 19 -6.93 -20.46 11.57
N HIS A 20 -7.56 -19.84 12.57
CA HIS A 20 -8.64 -18.88 12.37
C HIS A 20 -8.12 -17.49 12.06
N LEU A 21 -8.54 -16.97 10.91
CA LEU A 21 -8.10 -15.68 10.37
C LEU A 21 -9.26 -14.74 10.16
N SER A 22 -9.07 -13.48 10.58
CA SER A 22 -9.97 -12.40 10.22
C SER A 22 -9.28 -11.32 9.40
N ILE A 23 -10.07 -10.53 8.68
CA ILE A 23 -9.57 -9.46 7.83
C ILE A 23 -9.93 -8.14 8.50
N LYS A 24 -8.90 -7.34 8.82
CA LYS A 24 -9.07 -5.98 9.31
C LYS A 24 -8.61 -4.97 8.26
N LYS A 25 -9.37 -3.89 8.12
CA LYS A 25 -9.00 -2.79 7.23
C LYS A 25 -8.18 -1.75 7.99
N ILE A 26 -6.95 -1.52 7.57
CA ILE A 26 -6.02 -0.54 8.17
C ILE A 26 -5.60 0.43 7.07
N ALA A 27 -5.91 1.72 7.23
CA ALA A 27 -5.58 2.76 6.25
C ALA A 27 -5.98 2.41 4.80
N GLY A 28 -7.12 1.73 4.63
CA GLY A 28 -7.61 1.30 3.31
C GLY A 28 -7.08 -0.06 2.83
N VAL A 29 -6.03 -0.61 3.45
CA VAL A 29 -5.44 -1.90 3.12
C VAL A 29 -6.13 -3.01 3.92
N ARG A 30 -6.50 -4.12 3.26
CA ARG A 30 -7.02 -5.33 3.92
C ARG A 30 -5.83 -6.14 4.43
N VAL A 31 -5.79 -6.37 5.75
CA VAL A 31 -4.69 -7.05 6.44
C VAL A 31 -5.27 -8.25 7.19
N PRO A 32 -4.72 -9.46 7.03
CA PRO A 32 -5.11 -10.62 7.82
C PRO A 32 -4.61 -10.47 9.27
N ILE A 33 -5.42 -10.89 10.23
CA ILE A 33 -5.10 -10.95 11.65
C ILE A 33 -5.36 -12.37 12.12
N LEU A 34 -4.44 -12.88 12.92
CA LEU A 34 -4.59 -14.15 13.62
C LEU A 34 -5.57 -13.97 14.78
N GLU A 35 -6.64 -14.74 14.81
CA GLU A 35 -7.59 -14.74 15.94
C GLU A 35 -7.27 -15.88 16.90
N GLU A 36 -7.28 -17.11 16.38
CA GLU A 36 -7.10 -18.32 17.17
C GLU A 36 -6.34 -19.39 16.37
N VAL A 37 -5.61 -20.23 17.07
CA VAL A 37 -4.89 -21.38 16.50
C VAL A 37 -5.35 -22.62 17.24
N ASP A 38 -5.96 -23.55 16.52
CA ASP A 38 -6.41 -24.81 17.09
C ASP A 38 -5.26 -25.82 17.07
N PHE A 39 -4.90 -26.28 18.26
CA PHE A 39 -3.87 -27.29 18.45
C PHE A 39 -4.50 -28.61 18.86
N LYS A 40 -4.19 -29.66 18.09
CA LYS A 40 -4.53 -31.04 18.41
C LYS A 40 -3.38 -31.73 19.11
N ILE A 41 -3.64 -32.17 20.34
CA ILE A 41 -2.70 -32.97 21.12
C ILE A 41 -3.01 -34.45 20.85
N GLN A 42 -2.02 -35.21 20.39
CA GLN A 42 -2.15 -36.65 20.23
C GLN A 42 -2.18 -37.36 21.59
N PRO A 43 -2.96 -38.45 21.73
CA PRO A 43 -3.04 -39.17 22.99
C PRO A 43 -1.68 -39.74 23.37
N TYR A 44 -1.23 -39.45 24.59
CA TYR A 44 0.01 -39.98 25.16
C TYR A 44 -0.26 -40.62 26.53
N SER A 45 0.60 -41.56 26.92
CA SER A 45 0.49 -42.22 28.23
C SER A 45 0.95 -41.28 29.34
N HIS A 46 0.00 -40.82 30.15
CA HIS A 46 0.25 -39.99 31.33
C HIS A 46 1.05 -40.72 32.42
N PHE A 47 1.03 -42.06 32.42
CA PHE A 47 1.73 -42.89 33.40
C PHE A 47 3.19 -43.16 33.03
N ASN A 48 3.51 -43.17 31.74
CA ASN A 48 4.86 -43.48 31.24
C ASN A 48 5.70 -42.23 30.98
N LYS A 49 5.12 -41.03 31.11
CA LYS A 49 5.79 -39.77 30.80
C LYS A 49 6.09 -38.98 32.08
N PRO A 50 7.22 -38.26 32.14
CA PRO A 50 7.59 -37.45 33.31
C PRO A 50 6.56 -36.35 33.61
N SER A 51 6.50 -35.89 34.86
CA SER A 51 5.56 -34.84 35.29
C SER A 51 5.72 -33.50 34.53
N TRP A 52 6.92 -33.20 34.01
CA TRP A 52 7.20 -31.96 33.26
C TRP A 52 6.68 -31.99 31.82
N TYR A 53 6.18 -33.13 31.35
CA TYR A 53 5.78 -33.32 29.96
C TYR A 53 4.57 -32.46 29.55
N LEU A 54 3.64 -32.26 30.49
CA LEU A 54 2.48 -31.37 30.33
C LEU A 54 2.92 -29.91 30.13
N ASP A 55 3.84 -29.43 30.96
CA ASP A 55 4.38 -28.07 30.86
C ASP A 55 5.14 -27.86 29.53
N GLY A 56 5.83 -28.90 29.06
CA GLY A 56 6.49 -28.90 27.75
C GLY A 56 5.51 -28.78 26.58
N ILE A 57 4.35 -29.44 26.65
CA ILE A 57 3.28 -29.33 25.65
C ILE A 57 2.74 -27.89 25.61
N PHE A 58 2.44 -27.31 26.77
CA PHE A 58 1.95 -25.94 26.86
C PHE A 58 2.96 -24.94 26.29
N LEU A 59 4.23 -25.08 26.65
CA LEU A 59 5.29 -24.19 26.16
C LEU A 59 5.50 -24.32 24.63
N LEU A 60 5.37 -25.53 24.08
CA LEU A 60 5.45 -25.73 22.63
C LEU A 60 4.24 -25.10 21.90
N GLN A 61 3.03 -25.14 22.49
CA GLN A 61 1.87 -24.44 21.95
C GLN A 61 2.08 -22.92 21.94
N GLU A 62 2.59 -22.34 23.04
CA GLU A 62 2.89 -20.90 23.11
C GLU A 62 3.97 -20.49 22.09
N LEU A 63 5.01 -21.31 21.93
CA LEU A 63 6.05 -21.06 20.93
C LEU A 63 5.50 -21.15 19.51
N ALA A 64 4.69 -22.16 19.20
CA ALA A 64 4.05 -22.30 17.89
C ALA A 64 3.11 -21.11 17.61
N HIS A 65 2.30 -20.71 18.59
CA HIS A 65 1.44 -19.54 18.49
C HIS A 65 2.24 -18.25 18.25
N THR A 66 3.36 -18.07 18.94
CA THR A 66 4.25 -16.90 18.75
C THR A 66 4.91 -16.91 17.38
N ALA A 67 5.37 -18.08 16.90
CA ALA A 67 5.96 -18.23 15.58
C ALA A 67 4.96 -17.91 14.46
N ILE A 68 3.73 -18.41 14.57
CA ILE A 68 2.64 -18.09 13.63
C ILE A 68 2.33 -16.59 13.66
N ASN A 69 2.20 -15.99 14.85
CA ASN A 69 1.97 -14.55 14.98
C ASN A 69 3.07 -13.71 14.30
N LYS A 70 4.33 -14.13 14.42
CA LYS A 70 5.44 -13.46 13.74
C LYS A 70 5.24 -13.45 12.22
N GLU A 71 4.92 -14.58 11.62
CA GLU A 71 4.64 -14.70 10.18
C GLU A 71 3.52 -13.73 9.76
N PHE A 72 2.44 -13.63 10.54
CA PHE A 72 1.35 -12.69 10.28
C PHE A 72 1.77 -11.22 10.35
N ILE A 73 2.62 -10.86 11.30
CA ILE A 73 3.16 -9.50 11.44
C ILE A 73 4.04 -9.17 10.23
N ASP A 74 4.89 -10.09 9.79
CA ASP A 74 5.74 -9.87 8.61
C ASP A 74 4.90 -9.72 7.33
N LEU A 75 3.84 -10.53 7.16
CA LEU A 75 2.88 -10.38 6.07
C LEU A 75 2.18 -9.01 6.10
N LYS A 76 1.74 -8.59 7.29
CA LYS A 76 1.11 -7.28 7.50
C LYS A 76 2.04 -6.13 7.12
N LEU A 77 3.30 -6.17 7.56
CA LEU A 77 4.30 -5.15 7.23
C LEU A 77 4.51 -5.08 5.71
N ASN A 78 4.68 -6.22 5.05
CA ASN A 78 4.86 -6.29 3.60
C ASN A 78 3.69 -5.68 2.82
N LEU A 79 2.44 -5.93 3.24
CA LEU A 79 1.25 -5.35 2.61
C LEU A 79 1.20 -3.83 2.78
N LEU A 80 1.49 -3.34 3.99
CA LEU A 80 1.51 -1.92 4.29
C LEU A 80 2.63 -1.20 3.54
N GLU A 81 3.82 -1.78 3.43
CA GLU A 81 4.92 -1.21 2.64
C GLU A 81 4.56 -1.11 1.15
N LYS A 82 3.96 -2.15 0.57
CA LYS A 82 3.51 -2.11 -0.83
C LYS A 82 2.49 -0.99 -1.05
N ALA A 83 1.55 -0.82 -0.13
CA ALA A 83 0.57 0.25 -0.19
C ALA A 83 1.24 1.63 -0.04
N ARG A 84 2.14 1.79 0.94
CA ARG A 84 2.93 3.03 1.14
C ARG A 84 3.68 3.40 -0.13
N LYS A 85 4.40 2.44 -0.73
CA LYS A 85 5.17 2.66 -1.96
C LYS A 85 4.31 3.13 -3.12
N LYS A 86 3.13 2.51 -3.34
CA LYS A 86 2.17 2.96 -4.37
C LYS A 86 1.70 4.39 -4.12
N THR A 87 1.38 4.73 -2.88
CA THR A 87 0.96 6.09 -2.52
C THR A 87 2.07 7.10 -2.75
N THR A 88 3.31 6.82 -2.32
CA THR A 88 4.46 7.69 -2.57
C THR A 88 4.74 7.85 -4.05
N GLN A 89 4.68 6.77 -4.84
CA GLN A 89 4.84 6.83 -6.30
C GLN A 89 3.78 7.72 -6.94
N LYS A 90 2.53 7.63 -6.46
CA LYS A 90 1.44 8.46 -6.96
C LYS A 90 1.65 9.94 -6.64
N VAL A 91 2.14 10.26 -5.44
CA VAL A 91 2.53 11.64 -5.08
C VAL A 91 3.65 12.15 -6.01
N ASN A 92 4.70 11.36 -6.22
CA ASN A 92 5.79 11.74 -7.14
C ASN A 92 5.31 11.94 -8.58
N LEU A 93 4.42 11.07 -9.06
CA LEU A 93 3.82 11.22 -10.39
C LEU A 93 3.06 12.55 -10.52
N PHE A 94 2.31 12.94 -9.49
CA PHE A 94 1.59 14.20 -9.50
C PHE A 94 2.54 15.40 -9.46
N GLU A 95 3.46 15.43 -8.50
CA GLU A 95 4.37 16.54 -8.30
C GLU A 95 5.35 16.76 -9.44
N LYS A 96 5.87 15.67 -10.02
CA LYS A 96 6.98 15.75 -10.98
C LYS A 96 6.54 15.67 -12.44
N VAL A 97 5.36 15.11 -12.72
CA VAL A 97 4.93 14.88 -14.11
C VAL A 97 3.60 15.59 -14.41
N GLN A 98 2.55 15.28 -13.65
CA GLN A 98 1.20 15.76 -13.99
C GLN A 98 1.04 17.26 -13.77
N ILE A 99 1.42 17.78 -12.60
CA ILE A 99 1.28 19.22 -12.28
C ILE A 99 2.07 20.07 -13.28
N PRO A 100 3.38 19.81 -13.53
CA PRO A 100 4.12 20.57 -14.54
C PRO A 100 3.52 20.44 -15.95
N GLY A 101 3.07 19.24 -16.34
CA GLY A 101 2.45 19.03 -17.64
C GLY A 101 1.15 19.82 -17.82
N TYR A 102 0.33 19.92 -16.76
CA TYR A 102 -0.88 20.73 -16.79
C TYR A 102 -0.58 22.23 -16.79
N GLU A 103 0.42 22.69 -16.05
CA GLU A 103 0.86 24.10 -16.09
C GLU A 103 1.33 24.51 -17.49
N GLU A 104 2.10 23.66 -18.16
CA GLU A 104 2.53 23.89 -19.54
C GLU A 104 1.34 23.92 -20.51
N ALA A 105 0.38 23.00 -20.35
CA ALA A 105 -0.84 22.98 -21.16
C ALA A 105 -1.67 24.27 -20.96
N ILE A 106 -1.83 24.73 -19.72
CA ILE A 106 -2.50 25.99 -19.40
C ILE A 106 -1.78 27.18 -20.04
N LEU A 107 -0.45 27.22 -19.97
CA LEU A 107 0.34 28.28 -20.59
C LEU A 107 0.18 28.31 -22.10
N LYS A 108 0.12 27.14 -22.75
CA LYS A 108 -0.10 27.02 -24.20
C LYS A 108 -1.48 27.55 -24.60
N ILE A 109 -2.52 27.20 -23.83
CA ILE A 109 -3.88 27.71 -24.04
C ILE A 109 -3.89 29.24 -23.89
N LYS A 110 -3.26 29.78 -22.84
CA LYS A 110 -3.21 31.22 -22.61
C LYS A 110 -2.52 31.98 -23.74
N ARG A 111 -1.38 31.50 -24.22
CA ARG A 111 -0.66 32.08 -25.36
C ARG A 111 -1.51 32.09 -26.63
N TYR A 112 -2.18 30.97 -26.91
CA TYR A 112 -3.06 30.88 -28.07
C TYR A 112 -4.21 31.91 -28.01
N LEU A 113 -4.81 32.10 -26.83
CA LEU A 113 -5.85 33.12 -26.63
C LEU A 113 -5.31 34.55 -26.78
N GLU A 114 -4.12 34.83 -26.26
CA GLU A 114 -3.46 36.13 -26.43
C GLU A 114 -3.12 36.41 -27.90
N ASP A 115 -2.65 35.41 -28.64
CA ASP A 115 -2.35 35.52 -30.06
C ASP A 115 -3.61 35.77 -30.90
N GLU A 116 -4.70 35.04 -30.64
CA GLU A 116 -6.03 35.29 -31.25
C GLU A 116 -6.51 36.73 -31.00
N GLU A 117 -6.39 37.23 -29.76
CA GLU A 117 -6.78 38.60 -29.42
C GLU A 117 -5.91 39.65 -30.12
N ASN A 118 -4.60 39.43 -30.16
CA ASN A 118 -3.65 40.31 -30.85
C ASN A 118 -3.88 40.34 -32.37
N LEU A 119 -4.20 39.19 -32.96
CA LEU A 119 -4.55 39.09 -34.37
C LEU A 119 -5.82 39.91 -34.67
N SER A 120 -6.85 39.77 -33.85
CA SER A 120 -8.11 40.53 -33.98
C SER A 120 -7.89 42.05 -33.89
N LYS A 121 -7.11 42.53 -32.89
CA LYS A 121 -6.75 43.95 -32.76
C LYS A 121 -5.97 44.47 -33.97
N SER A 122 -5.03 43.66 -34.48
CA SER A 122 -4.23 44.01 -35.65
C SER A 122 -5.08 44.12 -36.92
N SER A 123 -5.99 43.18 -37.15
CA SER A 123 -6.95 43.22 -38.26
C SER A 123 -7.84 44.47 -38.18
N GLN A 124 -8.33 44.83 -37.00
CA GLN A 124 -9.11 46.07 -36.80
C GLN A 124 -8.29 47.32 -37.12
N LYS A 125 -7.01 47.36 -36.74
CA LYS A 125 -6.11 48.49 -37.03
C LYS A 125 -5.88 48.65 -38.54
N ILE A 126 -5.64 47.54 -39.27
CA ILE A 126 -5.45 47.56 -40.74
C ILE A 126 -6.72 48.06 -41.44
N LEU A 127 -7.89 47.59 -41.01
CA LEU A 127 -9.18 48.03 -41.58
C LEU A 127 -9.41 49.54 -41.36
N LYS A 128 -9.12 50.05 -40.16
CA LYS A 128 -9.20 51.49 -39.88
C LYS A 128 -8.21 52.28 -40.74
N ALA A 129 -6.96 51.85 -40.85
CA ALA A 129 -5.94 52.51 -41.66
C ALA A 129 -6.32 52.58 -43.15
N ARG A 130 -6.87 51.50 -43.71
CA ARG A 130 -7.40 51.49 -45.09
C ARG A 130 -8.53 52.49 -45.29
N LYS A 131 -9.49 52.56 -44.35
CA LYS A 131 -10.59 53.53 -44.41
C LYS A 131 -10.11 54.98 -44.34
N VAL A 132 -9.06 55.27 -43.56
CA VAL A 132 -8.49 56.62 -43.47
C VAL A 132 -7.83 57.02 -44.78
N LYS A 133 -6.94 56.17 -45.33
CA LYS A 133 -6.32 56.43 -46.66
C LYS A 133 -7.37 56.66 -47.74
N GLN A 134 -8.39 55.82 -47.79
CA GLN A 134 -9.44 55.94 -48.80
C GLN A 134 -10.26 57.23 -48.65
N LYS A 135 -10.37 57.81 -47.44
CA LYS A 135 -10.99 59.13 -47.25
C LYS A 135 -10.07 60.28 -47.66
N GLU A 136 -8.76 60.15 -47.44
CA GLU A 136 -7.76 61.13 -47.87
C GLU A 136 -7.65 61.18 -49.41
N ASP A 137 -7.75 60.04 -50.09
CA ASP A 137 -7.68 59.95 -51.56
C ASP A 137 -8.96 60.47 -52.27
N ILE A 138 -10.07 60.66 -51.53
CA ILE A 138 -11.36 61.15 -52.07
C ILE A 138 -11.52 62.67 -51.86
N LEU A 139 -10.65 63.29 -51.06
CA LEU A 139 -10.64 64.74 -50.79
C LEU A 139 -9.69 65.47 -51.75
#